data_AF-A0A8B9ZP45-F1
#
_entry.id   AF-A0A8B9ZP45-F1
#
_cell.length_a   1.000
_cell.length_b   1.000
_cell.length_c   1.000
_cell.angle_alpha   90.00
_cell.angle_beta   90.00
_cell.angle_gamma   90.00
#
_symmetry.space_group_name_H-M   'P 1'
#
loop_
_entity.id
_entity.type
_entity.pdbx_description
1 polymer ?
#
loop_
_entity_poly.entity_id
_entity_poly.type
_entity_poly.pdbx_seq_one_letter_code
_entity_poly.pdbx_strand_id
1 'polypeptide(L)'
;MLGLGGRRAAVAVLLNWRPQYGIPFYLQYLAHWPEYFIVAEAPGGELMGYIMGKAEGSVAREEWHGHVTALSVAPEFRRLGLAAKLMELLEEISEKKGGFFVDLFVRVSNQVAVNMYKQLGYSVYRTVLEYYSASNGEPDEDAYDMRKALSRDTEKKSIIPLPHPVRPEDIE
;
A
#
# COMPACT_ATOMS: atom_id res chain seq x y z
N MET A 1 -5.71 -22.50 16.26
CA MET A 1 -6.55 -21.29 16.10
C MET A 1 -5.99 -20.21 17.02
N LEU A 2 -5.11 -19.37 16.51
CA LEU A 2 -4.66 -18.16 17.19
C LEU A 2 -5.17 -17.01 16.33
N GLY A 3 -6.21 -16.32 16.82
CA GLY A 3 -6.71 -15.10 16.24
C GLY A 3 -5.63 -14.02 16.39
N LEU A 4 -4.92 -13.77 15.29
CA LEU A 4 -4.01 -12.64 15.18
C LEU A 4 -4.86 -11.40 14.97
N GLY A 5 -5.13 -10.66 16.05
CA GLY A 5 -5.59 -9.28 15.96
C GLY A 5 -4.57 -8.50 15.14
N GLY A 6 -4.87 -8.31 13.85
CA GLY A 6 -3.99 -7.70 12.89
C GLY A 6 -3.72 -6.26 13.29
N ARG A 7 -2.49 -5.96 13.72
CA ARG A 7 -2.00 -4.58 13.63
C ARG A 7 -1.99 -4.24 12.16
N ARG A 8 -2.98 -3.47 11.73
CA ARG A 8 -3.16 -3.08 10.34
C ARG A 8 -1.97 -2.25 9.92
N ALA A 9 -1.30 -2.71 8.90
CA ALA A 9 -0.12 -2.08 8.39
C ALA A 9 -0.55 -0.91 7.51
N ALA A 10 -0.52 0.27 8.10
CA ALA A 10 -0.87 1.50 7.45
C ALA A 10 0.39 2.26 6.97
N VAL A 11 0.95 1.99 5.77
CA VAL A 11 1.92 2.89 5.10
C VAL A 11 1.54 2.92 3.61
N ALA A 12 1.49 4.07 2.91
CA ALA A 12 2.71 4.70 2.42
C ALA A 12 2.55 6.05 1.72
N VAL A 13 3.42 7.01 2.07
CA VAL A 13 4.40 7.68 1.18
C VAL A 13 4.90 9.02 1.80
N LEU A 14 6.19 9.34 1.61
CA LEU A 14 6.87 10.66 1.75
C LEU A 14 7.17 11.32 3.11
N LEU A 15 6.58 10.96 4.25
CA LEU A 15 6.84 11.75 5.46
C LEU A 15 8.02 11.25 6.30
N ASN A 16 8.27 9.94 6.38
CA ASN A 16 9.32 9.40 7.26
C ASN A 16 10.12 8.27 6.60
N TRP A 17 11.45 8.42 6.58
CA TRP A 17 12.40 7.41 6.09
C TRP A 17 12.64 6.28 7.11
N ARG A 18 12.34 6.52 8.39
CA ARG A 18 12.64 5.57 9.47
C ARG A 18 11.69 4.35 9.47
N PRO A 19 12.15 3.19 9.97
CA PRO A 19 11.30 2.03 10.19
C PRO A 19 10.14 2.37 11.13
N GLN A 20 8.92 2.05 10.72
CA GLN A 20 7.69 2.36 11.48
C GLN A 20 7.17 1.16 12.27
N TYR A 21 7.66 -0.05 11.96
CA TYR A 21 7.22 -1.31 12.55
C TYR A 21 8.35 -2.02 13.31
N GLY A 22 7.99 -2.97 14.17
CA GLY A 22 8.98 -3.84 14.81
C GLY A 22 9.58 -4.85 13.83
N ILE A 23 10.80 -5.32 14.09
CA ILE A 23 11.49 -6.33 13.27
C ILE A 23 10.62 -7.55 12.92
N PRO A 24 9.82 -8.13 13.85
CA PRO A 24 8.99 -9.30 13.52
C PRO A 24 8.00 -9.05 12.39
N PHE A 25 7.50 -7.82 12.25
CA PHE A 25 6.57 -7.45 11.20
C PHE A 25 7.25 -7.54 9.81
N TYR A 26 8.44 -6.94 9.67
CA TYR A 26 9.21 -7.01 8.42
C TYR A 26 9.61 -8.45 8.07
N LEU A 27 10.06 -9.23 9.06
CA LEU A 27 10.45 -10.63 8.84
C LEU A 27 9.27 -11.50 8.44
N GLN A 28 8.07 -11.24 8.97
CA GLN A 28 6.87 -11.94 8.57
C GLN A 28 6.57 -11.71 7.09
N TYR A 29 6.64 -10.47 6.62
CA TYR A 29 6.40 -10.14 5.20
C TYR A 29 7.47 -10.78 4.30
N LEU A 30 8.74 -10.65 4.68
CA LEU A 30 9.84 -11.24 3.92
C LEU A 30 9.74 -12.78 3.83
N ALA A 31 9.24 -13.44 4.86
CA ALA A 31 9.08 -14.89 4.87
C ALA A 31 7.90 -15.40 4.02
N HIS A 32 6.80 -14.62 3.92
CA HIS A 32 5.58 -15.06 3.22
C HIS A 32 5.47 -14.52 1.79
N TRP A 33 6.00 -13.33 1.55
CA TRP A 33 5.93 -12.62 0.27
C TRP A 33 7.28 -11.98 -0.09
N PRO A 34 8.39 -12.74 -0.14
CA PRO A 34 9.71 -12.20 -0.45
C PRO A 34 9.77 -11.45 -1.77
N GLU A 35 8.98 -11.87 -2.76
CA GLU A 35 8.88 -11.21 -4.07
C GLU A 35 8.32 -9.79 -3.97
N TYR A 36 7.43 -9.53 -3.02
CA TYR A 36 6.83 -8.21 -2.80
C TYR A 36 7.71 -7.26 -1.98
N PHE A 37 8.90 -7.71 -1.56
CA PHE A 37 9.84 -6.91 -0.77
C PHE A 37 11.04 -6.51 -1.63
N ILE A 38 10.98 -5.30 -2.20
CA ILE A 38 11.96 -4.80 -3.16
C ILE A 38 12.65 -3.57 -2.61
N VAL A 39 13.97 -3.49 -2.78
CA VAL A 39 14.78 -2.33 -2.43
C VAL A 39 15.38 -1.68 -3.67
N ALA A 40 15.55 -0.37 -3.62
CA ALA A 40 16.34 0.39 -4.57
C ALA A 40 17.65 0.80 -3.88
N GLU A 41 18.77 0.46 -4.51
CA GLU A 41 20.12 0.70 -4.01
C GLU A 41 20.91 1.56 -5.00
N ALA A 42 21.65 2.54 -4.49
CA ALA A 42 22.53 3.36 -5.29
C ALA A 42 23.76 2.54 -5.74
N PRO A 43 24.47 2.93 -6.82
CA PRO A 43 25.70 2.25 -7.22
C PRO A 43 26.77 2.14 -6.12
N GLY A 44 26.75 3.05 -5.14
CA GLY A 44 27.65 3.05 -3.98
C GLY A 44 27.19 2.19 -2.80
N GLY A 45 26.07 1.47 -2.92
CA GLY A 45 25.53 0.59 -1.88
C GLY A 45 24.54 1.25 -0.90
N GLU A 46 24.21 2.52 -1.12
CA GLU A 46 23.29 3.25 -0.25
C GLU A 46 21.84 2.90 -0.56
N LEU A 47 21.04 2.62 0.47
CA LEU A 47 19.62 2.32 0.32
C LEU A 47 18.84 3.59 -0.06
N MET A 48 18.33 3.65 -1.28
CA MET A 48 17.59 4.80 -1.81
C MET A 48 16.10 4.74 -1.49
N GLY A 49 15.55 3.53 -1.40
CA GLY A 49 14.12 3.32 -1.21
C GLY A 49 13.76 1.85 -1.05
N TYR A 50 12.54 1.58 -0.61
CA TYR A 50 12.01 0.23 -0.58
C TYR A 50 10.49 0.24 -0.76
N ILE A 51 9.97 -0.88 -1.22
CA ILE A 51 8.55 -1.22 -1.21
C ILE A 51 8.38 -2.60 -0.57
N MET A 52 7.30 -2.74 0.18
CA MET A 52 6.87 -3.96 0.82
C MET A 52 5.37 -4.09 0.60
N GLY A 53 4.94 -5.29 0.22
CA GLY A 53 3.54 -5.62 0.07
C GLY A 53 3.27 -7.09 0.29
N LYS A 54 2.04 -7.50 -0.02
CA LYS A 54 1.56 -8.88 0.08
C LYS A 54 0.51 -9.14 -0.99
N ALA A 55 0.21 -10.42 -1.23
CA ALA A 55 -0.99 -10.80 -1.96
C ALA A 55 -2.05 -11.33 -0.97
N GLU A 56 -3.28 -10.84 -1.07
CA GLU A 56 -4.37 -11.22 -0.17
C GLU A 56 -5.76 -11.17 -0.84
N GLY A 57 -6.79 -11.54 -0.07
CA GLY A 57 -8.18 -11.60 -0.52
C GLY A 57 -8.60 -12.96 -1.08
N SER A 58 -9.78 -12.99 -1.72
CA SER A 58 -10.40 -14.23 -2.22
C SER A 58 -10.60 -14.19 -3.73
N VAL A 59 -10.14 -15.23 -4.43
CA VAL A 59 -10.40 -15.39 -5.87
C VAL A 59 -11.89 -15.53 -6.15
N ALA A 60 -12.64 -16.23 -5.28
CA ALA A 60 -14.06 -16.49 -5.48
C ALA A 60 -14.93 -15.23 -5.33
N ARG A 61 -14.43 -14.20 -4.64
CA ARG A 61 -15.11 -12.91 -4.45
C ARG A 61 -14.60 -11.81 -5.38
N GLU A 62 -13.73 -12.14 -6.33
CA GLU A 62 -13.03 -11.14 -7.18
C GLU A 62 -12.19 -10.14 -6.36
N GLU A 63 -11.73 -10.55 -5.17
CA GLU A 63 -10.99 -9.73 -4.20
C GLU A 63 -9.51 -10.12 -4.10
N TRP A 64 -9.02 -11.08 -4.88
CA TRP A 64 -7.59 -11.43 -4.86
C TRP A 64 -6.75 -10.29 -5.44
N HIS A 65 -5.86 -9.68 -4.65
CA HIS A 65 -5.15 -8.47 -5.04
C HIS A 65 -3.74 -8.38 -4.41
N GLY A 66 -2.93 -7.46 -4.93
CA GLY A 66 -1.71 -7.03 -4.27
C GLY A 66 -1.99 -5.85 -3.34
N HIS A 67 -1.48 -5.88 -2.11
CA HIS A 67 -1.63 -4.80 -1.15
C HIS A 67 -0.26 -4.14 -0.89
N VAL A 68 -0.15 -2.84 -1.13
CA VAL A 68 1.06 -2.08 -0.77
C VAL A 68 1.03 -1.76 0.71
N THR A 69 1.93 -2.39 1.44
CA THR A 69 2.04 -2.24 2.89
C THR A 69 2.94 -1.09 3.28
N ALA A 70 4.03 -0.87 2.55
CA ALA A 70 4.90 0.27 2.75
C ALA A 70 5.67 0.63 1.48
N LEU A 71 5.86 1.94 1.25
CA LEU A 71 6.70 2.50 0.20
C LEU A 71 7.38 3.75 0.78
N SER A 72 8.71 3.76 0.76
CA SER A 72 9.50 4.90 1.23
C SER A 72 10.71 5.13 0.33
N VAL A 73 11.03 6.40 0.13
CA VAL A 73 12.20 6.86 -0.62
C VAL A 73 12.91 7.92 0.23
N ALA A 74 14.21 7.74 0.41
CA ALA A 74 15.05 8.65 1.17
C ALA A 74 14.96 10.07 0.58
N PRO A 75 14.88 11.13 1.41
CA PRO A 75 14.63 12.51 0.95
C PRO A 75 15.52 12.98 -0.20
N GLU A 76 16.80 12.68 -0.12
CA GLU A 76 17.87 12.96 -1.09
C GLU A 76 17.69 12.27 -2.45
N PHE A 77 16.90 11.19 -2.51
CA PHE A 77 16.61 10.42 -3.73
C PHE A 77 15.19 10.63 -4.28
N ARG A 78 14.43 11.58 -3.73
CA ARG A 78 13.07 11.89 -4.20
C ARG A 78 13.08 12.62 -5.53
N ARG A 79 11.93 12.60 -6.23
CA ARG A 79 11.72 13.20 -7.56
C ARG A 79 12.61 12.62 -8.67
N LEU A 80 13.16 11.42 -8.46
CA LEU A 80 13.90 10.64 -9.46
C LEU A 80 13.05 9.52 -10.09
N GLY A 81 11.74 9.46 -9.81
CA GLY A 81 10.85 8.41 -10.30
C GLY A 81 10.96 7.06 -9.56
N LEU A 82 11.77 6.95 -8.50
CA LEU A 82 11.97 5.68 -7.77
C LEU A 82 10.68 5.10 -7.19
N ALA A 83 9.83 5.93 -6.60
CA ALA A 83 8.55 5.49 -6.06
C ALA A 83 7.65 4.89 -7.15
N ALA A 84 7.61 5.52 -8.33
CA ALA A 84 6.87 5.01 -9.48
C ALA A 84 7.42 3.67 -9.95
N LYS A 85 8.76 3.52 -10.02
CA LYS A 85 9.38 2.26 -10.45
C LYS A 85 9.15 1.12 -9.44
N LEU A 86 9.23 1.40 -8.15
CA LEU A 86 8.94 0.42 -7.11
C LEU A 86 7.47 -0.04 -7.15
N MET A 87 6.53 0.89 -7.37
CA MET A 87 5.12 0.56 -7.58
C MET A 87 4.91 -0.30 -8.82
N GLU A 88 5.49 0.07 -9.97
CA GLU A 88 5.42 -0.69 -11.21
C GLU A 88 5.86 -2.15 -11.02
N LEU A 89 6.99 -2.37 -10.31
CA LEU A 89 7.48 -3.73 -10.02
C LEU A 89 6.50 -4.53 -9.16
N LEU A 90 5.88 -3.89 -8.16
CA LEU A 90 4.87 -4.54 -7.32
C LEU A 90 3.58 -4.86 -8.10
N GLU A 91 3.17 -3.97 -9.00
CA GLU A 91 2.05 -4.17 -9.92
C GLU A 91 2.33 -5.37 -10.85
N GLU A 92 3.52 -5.46 -11.44
CA GLU A 92 3.93 -6.59 -12.30
C GLU A 92 3.87 -7.94 -11.56
N ILE A 93 4.28 -7.98 -10.29
CA ILE A 93 4.20 -9.18 -9.47
C ILE A 93 2.74 -9.56 -9.21
N SER A 94 1.89 -8.56 -8.96
CA SER A 94 0.46 -8.74 -8.73
C SER A 94 -0.26 -9.24 -9.99
N GLU A 95 0.12 -8.73 -11.16
CA GLU A 95 -0.34 -9.24 -12.47
C GLU A 95 0.04 -10.72 -12.64
N LYS A 96 1.31 -11.08 -12.38
CA LYS A 96 1.79 -12.48 -12.48
C LYS A 96 1.06 -13.42 -11.51
N LYS A 97 0.59 -12.91 -10.37
CA LYS A 97 -0.23 -13.65 -9.40
C LYS A 97 -1.73 -13.66 -9.73
N GLY A 98 -2.12 -13.05 -10.84
CA GLY A 98 -3.52 -12.96 -11.27
C GLY A 98 -4.37 -12.13 -10.34
N GLY A 99 -3.83 -11.06 -9.75
CA GLY A 99 -4.58 -10.09 -8.96
C GLY A 99 -5.63 -9.36 -9.81
N PHE A 100 -6.76 -9.02 -9.21
CA PHE A 100 -7.79 -8.17 -9.83
C PHE A 100 -7.41 -6.69 -9.77
N PHE A 101 -6.72 -6.28 -8.72
CA PHE A 101 -6.26 -4.91 -8.51
C PHE A 101 -5.00 -4.87 -7.64
N VAL A 102 -4.46 -3.67 -7.47
CA VAL A 102 -3.55 -3.33 -6.38
C VAL A 102 -4.19 -2.24 -5.54
N ASP A 103 -4.10 -2.34 -4.23
CA ASP A 103 -4.58 -1.31 -3.31
C ASP A 103 -3.52 -0.84 -2.31
N LEU A 104 -3.86 0.26 -1.62
CA LEU A 104 -3.06 0.86 -0.56
C LEU A 104 -3.92 1.80 0.29
N PHE A 105 -3.47 2.04 1.52
CA PHE A 105 -4.02 3.10 2.38
C PHE A 105 -3.09 4.30 2.44
N VAL A 106 -3.65 5.49 2.25
CA VAL A 106 -2.92 6.76 2.34
C VAL A 106 -3.70 7.78 3.18
N ARG A 107 -3.00 8.47 4.08
CA ARG A 107 -3.53 9.59 4.87
C ARG A 107 -4.18 10.64 3.96
N VAL A 108 -5.40 11.07 4.29
CA VAL A 108 -6.13 12.09 3.50
C VAL A 108 -5.36 13.41 3.44
N SER A 109 -4.61 13.77 4.48
CA SER A 109 -3.76 14.98 4.48
C SER A 109 -2.56 14.92 3.55
N ASN A 110 -2.12 13.71 3.15
CA ASN A 110 -0.89 13.52 2.37
C ASN A 110 -1.13 13.71 0.88
N GLN A 111 -1.44 14.95 0.49
CA GLN A 111 -1.79 15.30 -0.88
C GLN A 111 -0.66 15.02 -1.89
N VAL A 112 0.61 15.03 -1.45
CA VAL A 112 1.73 14.69 -2.33
C VAL A 112 1.68 13.21 -2.73
N ALA A 113 1.45 12.32 -1.77
CA ALA A 113 1.28 10.89 -2.04
C ALA A 113 0.02 10.61 -2.86
N VAL A 114 -1.12 11.20 -2.46
CA VAL A 114 -2.40 11.03 -3.17
C VAL A 114 -2.27 11.44 -4.64
N ASN A 115 -1.63 12.56 -4.92
CA ASN A 115 -1.43 13.02 -6.30
C ASN A 115 -0.48 12.12 -7.08
N MET A 116 0.59 11.62 -6.45
CA MET A 116 1.48 10.63 -7.05
C MET A 116 0.70 9.37 -7.46
N TYR A 117 -0.11 8.81 -6.56
CA TYR A 117 -0.90 7.61 -6.86
C TYR A 117 -1.94 7.86 -7.96
N LYS A 118 -2.62 9.02 -7.96
CA LYS A 118 -3.51 9.41 -9.06
C LYS A 118 -2.77 9.45 -10.41
N GLN A 119 -1.54 9.99 -10.45
CA GLN A 119 -0.71 10.00 -11.66
C GLN A 119 -0.30 8.58 -12.11
N LEU A 120 -0.17 7.64 -11.17
CA LEU A 120 0.11 6.22 -11.46
C LEU A 120 -1.15 5.43 -11.89
N GLY A 121 -2.32 6.07 -11.92
CA GLY A 121 -3.58 5.45 -12.34
C GLY A 121 -4.43 4.87 -11.20
N TYR A 122 -4.11 5.17 -9.95
CA TYR A 122 -4.95 4.80 -8.81
C TYR A 122 -6.09 5.78 -8.63
N SER A 123 -7.26 5.27 -8.24
CA SER A 123 -8.44 6.05 -7.87
C SER A 123 -8.84 5.76 -6.42
N VAL A 124 -9.46 6.74 -5.76
CA VAL A 124 -10.04 6.53 -4.44
C VAL A 124 -11.22 5.59 -4.57
N TYR A 125 -11.13 4.41 -3.96
CA TYR A 125 -12.21 3.43 -3.90
C TYR A 125 -13.17 3.76 -2.74
N ARG A 126 -12.62 4.11 -1.58
CA ARG A 126 -13.40 4.53 -0.39
C ARG A 126 -12.56 5.34 0.57
N THR A 127 -13.26 6.03 1.48
CA THR A 127 -12.65 6.64 2.66
C THR A 127 -12.84 5.70 3.85
N VAL A 128 -11.78 5.43 4.59
CA VAL A 128 -11.78 4.67 5.84
C VAL A 128 -11.60 5.66 6.99
N LEU A 129 -12.65 5.82 7.80
CA LEU A 129 -12.67 6.79 8.89
C LEU A 129 -11.72 6.35 10.00
N GLU A 130 -11.05 7.31 10.64
CA GLU A 130 -10.26 7.08 11.86
C GLU A 130 -9.23 5.93 11.71
N TYR A 131 -8.75 5.70 10.48
CA TYR A 131 -7.87 4.58 10.15
C TYR A 131 -6.50 4.70 10.83
N TYR A 132 -5.96 5.91 10.88
CA TYR A 132 -4.72 6.20 11.58
C TYR A 132 -5.05 6.73 12.97
N SER A 133 -4.87 5.89 13.99
CA SER A 133 -5.11 6.29 15.36
C SER A 133 -4.18 7.40 15.82
N ALA A 134 -4.72 8.29 16.63
CA ALA A 134 -4.03 9.31 17.40
C ALA A 134 -2.79 8.72 18.10
N SER A 135 -1.62 9.20 17.71
CA SER A 135 -0.38 8.95 18.43
C SER A 135 0.26 10.29 18.79
N ASN A 136 0.77 10.41 20.01
CA ASN A 136 1.46 11.62 20.49
C ASN A 136 0.63 12.93 20.45
N GLY A 137 -0.69 12.85 20.66
CA GLY A 137 -1.56 14.03 20.76
C GLY A 137 -2.10 14.57 19.42
N GLU A 138 -1.82 13.89 18.31
CA GLU A 138 -2.49 14.16 17.04
C GLU A 138 -3.90 13.54 17.02
N PRO A 139 -4.88 14.16 16.33
CA PRO A 139 -6.21 13.57 16.18
C PRO A 139 -6.15 12.30 15.32
N ASP A 140 -7.17 11.46 15.44
CA ASP A 140 -7.38 10.36 14.50
C ASP A 140 -7.48 10.92 13.07
N GLU A 141 -6.93 10.19 12.11
CA GLU A 141 -6.92 10.61 10.71
C GLU A 141 -7.50 9.53 9.79
N ASP A 142 -8.38 9.98 8.90
CA ASP A 142 -8.95 9.16 7.84
C ASP A 142 -7.88 8.73 6.81
N ALA A 143 -8.17 7.62 6.13
CA ALA A 143 -7.39 7.14 5.00
C ALA A 143 -8.24 7.05 3.74
N TYR A 144 -7.62 7.27 2.58
CA TYR A 144 -8.14 6.74 1.33
C TYR A 144 -7.62 5.32 1.12
N ASP A 145 -8.54 4.39 0.84
CA ASP A 145 -8.25 3.14 0.14
C ASP A 145 -8.19 3.48 -1.35
N MET A 146 -6.99 3.50 -1.91
CA MET A 146 -6.77 3.79 -3.33
C MET A 146 -6.48 2.51 -4.09
N ARG A 147 -7.15 2.32 -5.23
CA ARG A 147 -7.07 1.11 -6.04
C ARG A 147 -6.69 1.39 -7.48
N LYS A 148 -5.97 0.44 -8.08
CA LYS A 148 -5.70 0.37 -9.51
C LYS A 148 -6.09 -1.01 -10.02
N ALA A 149 -7.05 -1.06 -10.95
CA ALA A 149 -7.46 -2.30 -11.59
C ALA A 149 -6.31 -2.88 -12.42
N LEU A 150 -6.10 -4.19 -12.31
CA LEU A 150 -5.16 -4.96 -13.11
C LEU A 150 -5.87 -5.61 -14.30
N SER A 151 -5.11 -6.26 -15.18
CA SER A 151 -5.61 -6.85 -16.42
C SER A 151 -6.75 -7.86 -16.23
N ARG A 152 -6.82 -8.51 -15.06
CA ARG A 152 -7.86 -9.48 -14.72
C ARG A 152 -9.23 -8.84 -14.47
N ASP A 153 -9.27 -7.61 -13.94
CA ASP A 153 -10.53 -6.88 -13.71
C ASP A 153 -10.96 -6.11 -14.97
N THR A 154 -11.38 -6.88 -15.99
CA THR A 154 -11.75 -6.35 -17.30
C THR A 154 -12.90 -5.34 -17.27
N GLU A 155 -13.81 -5.48 -16.31
CA GLU A 155 -14.95 -4.59 -16.09
C GLU A 155 -14.64 -3.43 -15.15
N LYS A 156 -13.43 -3.40 -14.57
CA LYS A 156 -12.97 -2.39 -13.61
C LYS A 156 -13.88 -2.24 -12.39
N LYS A 157 -14.48 -3.35 -11.92
CA LYS A 157 -15.39 -3.36 -10.76
C LYS A 157 -14.68 -2.94 -9.48
N SER A 158 -13.41 -3.32 -9.34
CA SER A 158 -12.61 -3.09 -8.14
C SER A 158 -12.30 -1.62 -7.85
N ILE A 159 -12.48 -0.74 -8.84
CA ILE A 159 -12.19 0.69 -8.74
C ILE A 159 -13.44 1.58 -8.76
N ILE A 160 -14.64 0.98 -8.81
CA ILE A 160 -15.89 1.74 -8.72
C ILE A 160 -16.01 2.28 -7.28
N PRO A 161 -16.02 3.61 -7.06
CA PRO A 161 -16.01 4.14 -5.71
C PRO A 161 -17.25 3.74 -4.90
N LEU A 162 -17.07 3.42 -3.62
CA LEU A 162 -18.17 3.24 -2.70
C LEU A 162 -18.82 4.60 -2.38
N PRO A 163 -20.16 4.66 -2.27
CA PRO A 163 -20.88 5.91 -2.05
C PRO A 163 -20.71 6.48 -0.64
N HIS A 164 -20.24 5.66 0.31
CA HIS A 164 -20.20 5.98 1.73
C HIS A 164 -18.84 5.60 2.34
N PRO A 165 -18.37 6.35 3.35
CA PRO A 165 -17.17 5.96 4.09
C PRO A 165 -17.44 4.71 4.93
N VAL A 166 -16.38 4.00 5.28
CA VAL A 166 -16.41 2.79 6.12
C VAL A 166 -15.51 2.96 7.33
N ARG A 167 -15.67 2.11 8.35
CA ARG A 167 -14.73 2.05 9.48
C ARG A 167 -13.70 0.94 9.27
N PRO A 168 -12.59 0.93 10.02
CA PRO A 168 -11.59 -0.13 9.90
C PRO A 168 -12.22 -1.52 10.09
N GLU A 169 -13.05 -1.75 11.08
CA GLU A 169 -13.71 -3.04 11.32
C GLU A 169 -14.47 -3.62 10.09
N ASP A 170 -14.86 -2.79 9.12
CA ASP A 170 -15.61 -3.19 7.93
C ASP A 170 -14.75 -3.66 6.74
N ILE A 171 -13.42 -3.58 6.83
CA ILE A 171 -12.50 -3.82 5.69
C ILE A 171 -11.68 -5.12 5.80
N GLU A 172 -12.05 -6.03 6.71
CA GLU A 172 -11.42 -7.37 6.92
C GLU A 172 -11.99 -8.49 6.04
#